data_AF-A0A8S2RFD9-F1
#
_entry.id   AF-A0A8S2RFD9-F1
#
_cell.length_a   1.000
_cell.length_b   1.000
_cell.length_c   1.000
_cell.angle_alpha   90.00
_cell.angle_beta   90.00
_cell.angle_gamma   90.00
#
_symmetry.space_group_name_H-M   'P 1'
#
loop_
_entity.id
_entity.type
_entity.pdbx_description
1 polymer ?
#
loop_
_entity_poly.entity_id
_entity_poly.type
_entity_poly.pdbx_seq_one_letter_code
_entity_poly.pdbx_strand_id
1 'polypeptide(L)' 'PMVSKFASALSILSGHDAYEFIRLNLPGALPSITTLRNYNRSISLPLRECEFRFESLKTYLDSIDSSYVFVVCSL' A
#
# COMPACT_ATOMS: atom_id res chain seq x y z
N PRO A 1 -8.24 -11.43 1.97
CA PRO A 1 -7.27 -12.23 1.20
C PRO A 1 -5.93 -11.48 1.03
N MET A 2 -4.81 -12.20 0.88
CA MET A 2 -3.47 -11.60 0.77
C MET A 2 -3.36 -10.62 -0.41
N VAL A 3 -3.98 -10.97 -1.56
CA VAL A 3 -4.04 -10.11 -2.75
C VAL A 3 -4.70 -8.76 -2.48
N SER A 4 -5.82 -8.72 -1.75
CA SER A 4 -6.51 -7.46 -1.43
C SER A 4 -5.70 -6.55 -0.50
N LYS A 5 -4.94 -7.14 0.44
CA LYS A 5 -4.03 -6.39 1.32
C LYS A 5 -2.88 -5.78 0.52
N PHE A 6 -2.25 -6.58 -0.35
CA PHE A 6 -1.18 -6.12 -1.23
C PHE A 6 -1.66 -5.02 -2.17
N ALA A 7 -2.79 -5.23 -2.85
CA ALA A 7 -3.36 -4.24 -3.76
C ALA A 7 -3.73 -2.93 -3.06
N SER A 8 -4.20 -3.01 -1.81
CA SER A 8 -4.51 -1.84 -0.99
C SER A 8 -3.25 -1.04 -0.68
N ALA A 9 -2.22 -1.70 -0.17
CA ALA A 9 -0.93 -1.08 0.10
C ALA A 9 -0.30 -0.47 -1.17
N LEU A 10 -0.34 -1.20 -2.29
CA LEU A 10 0.14 -0.72 -3.58
C LEU A 10 -0.61 0.55 -4.00
N SER A 11 -1.94 0.53 -3.99
CA SER A 11 -2.76 1.69 -4.35
C SER A 11 -2.54 2.90 -3.45
N ILE A 12 -2.31 2.69 -2.15
CA ILE A 12 -2.00 3.77 -1.20
C ILE A 12 -0.63 4.38 -1.51
N LEU A 13 0.37 3.57 -1.81
CA LEU A 13 1.74 4.04 -2.04
C LEU A 13 1.92 4.67 -3.43
N SER A 14 1.32 4.09 -4.46
CA SER A 14 1.48 4.53 -5.85
C SER A 14 0.54 5.65 -6.25
N GLY A 15 -0.58 5.79 -5.53
CA GLY A 15 -1.71 6.61 -5.96
C GLY A 15 -2.57 5.93 -7.04
N HIS A 16 -3.69 6.57 -7.36
CA HIS A 16 -4.73 6.07 -8.26
C HIS A 16 -4.20 5.72 -9.65
N ASP A 17 -3.56 6.68 -10.32
CA ASP A 17 -3.20 6.56 -11.74
C ASP A 17 -2.15 5.47 -11.97
N ALA A 18 -1.15 5.42 -11.09
CA ALA A 18 -0.12 4.38 -11.16
C ALA A 18 -0.69 2.99 -10.85
N TYR A 19 -1.61 2.87 -9.88
CA TYR A 19 -2.28 1.60 -9.60
C TYR A 19 -3.07 1.10 -10.81
N GLU A 20 -3.85 1.97 -11.46
CA GLU A 20 -4.61 1.61 -12.66
C GLU A 20 -3.71 1.22 -13.82
N PHE A 21 -2.61 1.96 -14.04
CA PHE A 21 -1.62 1.59 -15.04
C PHE A 21 -1.09 0.18 -14.80
N ILE A 22 -0.67 -0.16 -13.57
CA ILE A 22 -0.18 -1.50 -13.23
C ILE A 22 -1.27 -2.55 -13.41
N ARG A 23 -2.50 -2.29 -12.94
CA ARG A 23 -3.64 -3.21 -13.06
C ARG A 23 -3.97 -3.53 -14.52
N LEU A 24 -3.96 -2.52 -15.40
CA LEU A 24 -4.26 -2.69 -16.81
C LEU A 24 -3.16 -3.50 -17.53
N ASN A 25 -1.91 -3.38 -17.10
CA ASN A 25 -0.78 -4.14 -17.65
C ASN A 25 -0.64 -5.56 -17.06
N LEU A 26 -1.36 -5.88 -15.98
CA LEU A 26 -1.38 -7.20 -15.33
C LEU A 26 -2.82 -7.75 -15.21
N PRO A 27 -3.43 -8.20 -16.32
CA PRO A 27 -4.82 -8.61 -16.35
C PRO A 27 -5.11 -9.74 -15.34
N GLY A 28 -6.10 -9.55 -14.47
CA GLY A 28 -6.52 -10.55 -13.48
C GLY A 28 -5.64 -10.65 -12.24
N ALA A 29 -4.48 -9.97 -12.19
CA ALA A 29 -3.57 -10.01 -11.03
C ALA A 29 -4.05 -9.12 -9.88
N LEU A 30 -4.69 -7.99 -10.20
CA LEU A 30 -5.09 -6.98 -9.24
C LEU A 30 -6.60 -6.70 -9.30
N PRO A 31 -7.26 -6.48 -8.15
CA PRO A 31 -8.68 -6.16 -8.08
C PRO A 31 -8.99 -4.78 -8.69
N SER A 32 -10.23 -4.61 -9.15
CA SER A 32 -10.72 -3.30 -9.59
C SER A 32 -10.69 -2.25 -8.47
N ILE A 33 -10.59 -0.96 -8.82
CA ILE A 33 -10.69 0.14 -7.85
C ILE A 33 -11.95 0.02 -7.00
N THR A 34 -13.10 -0.32 -7.60
CA THR A 34 -14.37 -0.43 -6.87
C THR A 34 -14.29 -1.52 -5.79
N THR A 35 -13.76 -2.68 -6.16
CA THR A 35 -13.52 -3.78 -5.21
C THR A 35 -12.56 -3.33 -4.11
N LEU A 36 -11.49 -2.64 -4.47
CA LEU A 36 -10.47 -2.18 -3.54
C LEU A 36 -11.00 -1.11 -2.58
N ARG A 37 -11.81 -0.17 -3.06
CA ARG A 37 -12.45 0.87 -2.24
C ARG A 37 -13.42 0.28 -1.23
N ASN A 38 -14.20 -0.72 -1.64
CA ASN A 38 -15.09 -1.44 -0.73
C ASN A 38 -14.29 -2.21 0.32
N TYR A 39 -13.20 -2.86 -0.09
CA TYR A 39 -12.27 -3.51 0.84
C TYR A 39 -11.70 -2.51 1.85
N ASN A 40 -11.15 -1.38 1.39
CA ASN A 40 -10.53 -0.36 2.24
C ASN A 40 -11.50 0.26 3.25
N ARG A 41 -12.78 0.41 2.90
CA ARG A 41 -13.83 0.88 3.82
C ARG A 41 -14.18 -0.13 4.91
N SER A 42 -13.94 -1.41 4.67
CA SER A 42 -14.24 -2.49 5.62
C SER A 42 -13.12 -2.77 6.63
N ILE A 43 -11.94 -2.18 6.45
CA ILE A 43 -10.78 -2.41 7.33
C ILE A 43 -10.82 -1.44 8.50
N SER A 44 -10.46 -1.89 9.70
CA SER A 44 -10.45 -1.08 10.94
C SER A 44 -9.47 0.10 10.91
N LEU A 45 -8.57 0.15 9.92
CA LEU A 45 -7.49 1.13 9.84
C LEU A 45 -7.40 1.67 8.40
N PRO A 46 -8.31 2.59 8.00
CA PRO A 46 -8.37 3.13 6.66
C PRO A 46 -7.18 4.07 6.44
N LEU A 47 -6.20 3.59 5.69
CA LEU A 47 -5.07 4.40 5.20
C LEU A 47 -5.53 5.25 4.00
N ARG A 48 -5.13 6.52 3.98
CA ARG A 48 -5.40 7.42 2.85
C ARG A 48 -4.36 7.24 1.75
N GLU A 49 -4.72 7.65 0.54
CA GLU A 49 -3.80 7.72 -0.60
C GLU A 49 -2.58 8.57 -0.25
N CYS A 50 -1.39 8.09 -0.61
CA CYS A 50 -0.08 8.66 -0.29
C CYS A 50 0.22 8.83 1.21
N GLU A 51 -0.57 8.21 2.10
CA GLU A 51 -0.30 8.25 3.53
C GLU A 51 0.83 7.28 3.89
N PHE A 52 2.04 7.80 3.89
CA PHE A 52 3.20 7.05 4.34
C PHE A 52 3.30 7.06 5.86
N ARG A 53 3.02 5.93 6.51
CA ARG A 53 3.12 5.77 7.97
C ARG A 53 4.52 5.35 8.39
N PHE A 54 5.48 6.23 8.14
CA PHE A 54 6.89 6.02 8.45
C PHE A 54 7.12 5.47 9.86
N GLU A 55 6.58 6.15 10.88
CA GLU A 55 6.75 5.74 12.28
C GLU A 55 6.18 4.36 12.59
N SER A 56 5.09 3.96 11.92
CA SER A 56 4.49 2.64 12.10
C SER A 56 5.29 1.56 11.40
N LEU A 57 5.86 1.86 10.22
CA LEU A 57 6.78 0.97 9.53
C LEU A 57 8.06 0.76 10.35
N LYS A 58 8.63 1.85 10.87
CA LYS A 58 9.80 1.83 11.74
C LYS A 58 9.55 0.95 12.97
N THR A 59 8.47 1.23 13.72
CA THR A 59 8.07 0.43 14.90
C THR A 59 7.93 -1.05 14.58
N TYR A 60 7.34 -1.40 13.42
CA TYR A 60 7.22 -2.79 13.00
C TYR A 60 8.57 -3.44 12.71
N LEU A 61 9.45 -2.77 11.95
CA LEU A 61 10.77 -3.28 11.61
C LEU A 61 11.63 -3.49 12.87
N ASP A 62 11.55 -2.57 13.82
CA ASP A 62 12.18 -2.70 15.15
C ASP A 62 11.63 -3.93 15.91
N SER A 63 10.31 -4.19 15.83
CA SER A 63 9.67 -5.31 16.54
C SER A 63 10.05 -6.70 16.02
N ILE A 64 10.51 -6.79 14.77
CA ILE A 64 10.96 -8.06 14.15
C ILE A 64 12.49 -8.15 14.09
N ASP A 65 13.20 -7.26 14.78
CA ASP A 65 14.66 -7.17 14.82
C ASP A 65 15.30 -7.11 13.41
N SER A 66 14.65 -6.39 12.50
CA SER A 66 15.10 -6.25 11.11
C SER A 66 16.17 -5.17 11.00
N SER A 67 17.24 -5.45 10.24
CA SER A 67 18.22 -4.42 9.86
C SER A 67 17.71 -3.63 8.65
N TYR A 68 17.51 -2.31 8.82
CA TYR A 68 17.04 -1.41 7.76
C TYR A 68 17.79 -0.07 7.78
N VAL A 69 17.82 0.61 6.63
CA VAL A 69 18.31 1.99 6.49
C VAL A 69 17.28 2.79 5.69
N PHE A 70 16.85 3.92 6.22
CA PHE A 70 16.01 4.86 5.49
C PHE A 70 16.90 5.87 4.76
N VAL A 71 16.81 5.89 3.43
CA VAL A 71 17.47 6.89 2.60
C VAL A 71 16.49 8.03 2.39
N VAL A 72 16.71 9.15 3.07
CA VAL A 72 16.01 10.40 2.77
C VAL A 72 16.83 11.12 1.70
N CYS A 73 16.28 11.24 0.49
CA CYS A 73 16.84 12.14 -0.51
C CYS A 73 16.59 13.57 -0.04
N SER A 74 17.61 14.21 0.54
CA SER A 74 17.63 15.65 0.72
C SER A 74 17.76 16.29 -0.66
N LEU A 75 16.66 16.88 -1.15
CA LEU A 75 16.63 17.78 -2.31
C LEU A 75 17.38 19.08 -2.01
#